data_AF-A0A6V7MBJ4-F1
#
_entry.id   AF-A0A6V7MBJ4-F1
#
_cell.length_a   1.000
_cell.length_b   1.000
_cell.length_c   1.000
_cell.angle_alpha   90.00
_cell.angle_beta   90.00
_cell.angle_gamma   90.00
#
_symmetry.space_group_name_H-M   'P 1'
#
loop_
_entity.id
_entity.type
_entity.pdbx_description
1 polymer ?
#
loop_
_entity_poly.entity_id
_entity_poly.type
_entity_poly.pdbx_seq_one_letter_code
_entity_poly.pdbx_strand_id
1 'polypeptide(L)'
;VIHSGKNCWEYQEDVRLSKETDEGAKRTAAVLTDMMDRGEAMACPTCEVILMKKLGCDWLRCSMCKTEICWVTRGPRWGPAGTGDISGGCRCGVNGRKCHPQCSYCH
;
A
#
# COMPACT_ATOMS: atom_id res chain seq x y z
N VAL A 1 21.15 1.98 -3.30
CA VAL A 1 21.57 1.78 -1.90
C VAL A 1 20.30 1.72 -1.06
N ILE A 2 19.98 0.56 -0.51
CA ILE A 2 18.85 0.38 0.42
C ILE A 2 19.33 0.95 1.76
N HIS A 3 18.57 1.87 2.35
CA HIS A 3 18.97 2.56 3.58
C HIS A 3 19.30 1.56 4.71
N SER A 4 20.43 1.81 5.37
CA SER A 4 21.02 1.00 6.42
C SER A 4 20.09 0.84 7.64
N GLY A 5 19.62 -0.38 7.87
CA GLY A 5 19.08 -0.84 9.16
C GLY A 5 17.63 -0.50 9.49
N LYS A 6 16.93 0.30 8.66
CA LYS A 6 15.53 0.68 8.91
C LYS A 6 14.58 -0.01 7.94
N ASN A 7 13.48 -0.54 8.46
CA ASN A 7 12.39 -1.06 7.64
C ASN A 7 11.56 0.09 7.04
N CYS A 8 10.65 -0.22 6.11
CA CYS A 8 9.87 0.81 5.41
C CYS A 8 9.03 1.69 6.34
N TRP A 9 8.51 1.13 7.43
CA TRP A 9 7.72 1.87 8.41
C TRP A 9 8.61 2.83 9.21
N GLU A 10 9.72 2.35 9.75
CA GLU A 10 10.66 3.17 10.53
C GLU A 10 11.17 4.36 9.72
N TYR A 11 11.54 4.12 8.45
CA TYR A 11 11.99 5.19 7.56
C TYR A 11 10.89 6.24 7.29
N GLN A 12 9.67 5.80 6.98
CA GLN A 12 8.58 6.73 6.71
C GLN A 12 8.14 7.49 7.96
N GLU A 13 8.24 6.85 9.13
CA GLU A 13 7.96 7.50 10.41
C GLU A 13 9.02 8.56 10.74
N ASP A 14 10.30 8.27 10.53
CA ASP A 14 11.36 9.26 10.69
C ASP A 14 11.16 10.48 9.77
N VAL A 15 10.81 10.23 8.50
CA VAL A 15 10.49 11.29 7.54
C VAL A 15 9.30 12.11 8.05
N ARG A 16 8.24 11.47 8.56
CA ARG A 16 7.06 12.15 9.10
C ARG A 16 7.40 13.03 10.30
N LEU A 17 8.23 12.53 11.22
CA LEU A 17 8.63 13.24 12.44
C LEU A 17 9.62 14.38 12.16
N SER A 18 10.46 14.23 11.13
CA SER A 18 11.57 15.17 10.86
C SER A 18 11.25 16.19 9.77
N LYS A 19 10.12 16.07 9.06
CA LYS A 19 9.79 16.93 7.90
C LYS A 19 9.75 18.44 8.18
N GLU A 20 9.58 18.84 9.44
CA GLU A 20 9.52 20.26 9.83
C GLU A 20 10.91 20.85 10.10
N THR A 21 11.89 20.01 10.43
CA THR A 21 13.22 20.43 10.89
C THR A 21 14.34 20.01 9.92
N ASP A 22 14.13 18.95 9.14
CA ASP A 22 15.08 18.42 8.16
C ASP A 22 14.56 18.64 6.73
N GLU A 23 15.32 19.39 5.93
CA GLU A 23 14.97 19.69 4.54
C GLU A 23 14.97 18.44 3.65
N GLY A 24 15.76 17.42 3.97
CA GLY A 24 15.74 16.13 3.27
C GLY A 24 14.43 15.37 3.50
N ALA A 25 14.00 15.30 4.76
CA ALA A 25 12.73 14.72 5.18
C ALA A 25 11.55 15.49 4.59
N LYS A 26 11.61 16.82 4.56
CA LYS A 26 10.58 17.68 3.94
C LYS A 26 10.40 17.37 2.45
N ARG A 27 11.51 17.29 1.71
CA ARG A 27 11.48 16.92 0.28
C ARG A 27 10.95 15.52 0.06
N THR A 28 11.39 14.56 0.90
CA THR A 28 10.92 13.17 0.82
C THR A 28 9.42 13.08 1.09
N ALA A 29 8.92 13.77 2.11
CA ALA A 29 7.49 13.83 2.41
C ALA A 29 6.69 14.41 1.24
N ALA A 30 7.17 15.49 0.61
CA ALA A 30 6.52 16.08 -0.55
C ALA A 30 6.45 15.12 -1.74
N VAL A 31 7.52 14.36 -2.01
CA VAL A 31 7.52 13.33 -3.07
C VAL A 31 6.52 12.22 -2.77
N LEU A 32 6.44 11.76 -1.52
CA LEU A 32 5.47 10.72 -1.14
C LEU A 32 4.03 11.22 -1.27
N THR A 33 3.75 12.48 -0.92
CA THR A 33 2.45 13.10 -1.12
C THR A 33 2.09 13.20 -2.60
N ASP A 34 3.00 13.71 -3.45
CA ASP A 34 2.79 13.80 -4.90
C ASP A 34 2.49 12.42 -5.52
N MET A 35 3.20 11.37 -5.10
CA MET A 35 2.93 10.01 -5.54
C MET A 35 1.53 9.52 -5.13
N MET A 36 1.04 9.88 -3.95
CA MET A 36 -0.33 9.55 -3.53
C MET A 36 -1.37 10.27 -4.39
N ASP A 37 -1.16 11.56 -4.64
CA ASP A 37 -2.06 12.41 -5.43
C ASP A 37 -2.13 11.95 -6.90
N ARG A 38 -0.99 11.54 -7.46
CA ARG A 38 -0.89 10.98 -8.83
C ARG A 38 -1.41 9.55 -8.93
N GLY A 39 -1.81 8.94 -7.82
CA GLY A 39 -2.30 7.56 -7.79
C GLY A 39 -1.20 6.53 -8.11
N GLU A 40 0.05 6.85 -7.80
CA GLU A 40 1.24 5.99 -7.93
C GLU A 40 1.64 5.35 -6.59
N ALA A 41 1.14 5.87 -5.48
CA ALA A 41 1.30 5.32 -4.14
C ALA A 41 -0.03 5.23 -3.39
N MET A 42 -0.05 4.48 -2.29
CA MET A 42 -1.20 4.35 -1.38
C MET A 42 -0.78 4.06 0.05
N ALA A 43 -1.52 4.53 1.03
CA ALA A 43 -1.36 4.06 2.41
C ALA A 43 -1.89 2.62 2.54
N CYS A 44 -1.17 1.78 3.28
CA CYS A 44 -1.66 0.47 3.68
C CYS A 44 -2.93 0.64 4.54
N PRO A 45 -4.05 -0.04 4.24
CA PRO A 45 -5.30 0.12 5.00
C PRO A 45 -5.25 -0.49 6.42
N THR A 46 -4.11 -1.06 6.82
CA THR A 46 -3.94 -1.70 8.14
C THR A 46 -2.88 -1.00 8.99
N CYS A 47 -1.73 -0.64 8.42
CA CYS A 47 -0.61 -0.05 9.17
C CYS A 47 -0.10 1.26 8.57
N GLU A 48 -0.84 1.85 7.63
CA GLU A 48 -0.67 3.19 7.07
C GLU A 48 0.64 3.48 6.31
N VAL A 49 1.61 2.56 6.31
CA VAL A 49 2.83 2.67 5.51
C VAL A 49 2.48 2.88 4.04
N ILE A 50 3.14 3.85 3.41
CA ILE A 50 2.97 4.20 2.00
C ILE A 50 3.62 3.11 1.14
N LEU A 51 2.80 2.50 0.29
CA LEU A 51 3.14 1.48 -0.67
C LEU A 51 3.10 2.09 -2.08
N MET A 52 4.12 1.83 -2.90
CA MET A 52 4.16 2.25 -4.30
C MET A 52 3.52 1.20 -5.21
N LYS A 53 2.89 1.65 -6.30
CA LYS A 53 2.28 0.77 -7.30
C LYS A 53 3.37 -0.03 -8.01
N LYS A 54 3.21 -1.36 -8.04
CA LYS A 54 3.94 -2.19 -9.00
C LYS A 54 3.18 -2.20 -10.33
N LEU A 55 3.87 -1.89 -11.43
CA LEU A 55 3.24 -1.83 -12.75
C LEU A 55 2.55 -3.17 -13.10
N GLY A 56 1.33 -3.09 -13.62
CA GLY A 56 0.58 -4.25 -14.14
C GLY A 56 -0.11 -5.13 -13.10
N CYS A 57 0.05 -4.88 -11.80
CA CYS A 57 -0.56 -5.72 -10.77
C CYS A 57 -1.36 -4.92 -9.73
N ASP A 58 -2.65 -5.21 -9.64
CA ASP A 58 -3.56 -4.63 -8.64
C ASP A 58 -3.62 -5.42 -7.33
N TRP A 59 -2.87 -6.51 -7.19
CA TRP A 59 -2.67 -7.21 -5.93
C TRP A 59 -1.34 -6.78 -5.32
N LEU A 60 -1.40 -6.32 -4.08
CA LEU A 60 -0.23 -5.92 -3.31
C LEU A 60 -0.24 -6.66 -1.98
N ARG A 61 0.95 -7.00 -1.48
CA ARG A 61 1.13 -7.48 -0.12
C ARG A 61 2.01 -6.49 0.62
N CYS A 62 1.49 -5.91 1.71
CA CYS A 62 2.27 -4.99 2.52
C CYS A 62 3.52 -5.69 3.04
N SER A 63 4.70 -5.09 2.84
CA SER A 63 5.96 -5.65 3.34
C SER A 63 6.02 -5.65 4.88
N MET A 64 5.28 -4.75 5.52
CA MET A 64 5.25 -4.57 6.98
C MET A 64 4.25 -5.51 7.67
N CYS A 65 2.94 -5.28 7.49
CA CYS A 65 1.89 -6.03 8.18
C CYS A 65 1.38 -7.26 7.42
N LYS A 66 1.91 -7.52 6.22
CA LYS A 66 1.52 -8.64 5.34
C LYS A 66 0.08 -8.62 4.83
N THR A 67 -0.70 -7.57 5.12
CA THR A 67 -2.03 -7.35 4.55
C THR A 67 -1.98 -7.44 3.02
N GLU A 68 -2.83 -8.28 2.46
CA GLU A 68 -3.10 -8.31 1.03
C GLU A 68 -4.12 -7.24 0.67
N ILE A 69 -3.82 -6.45 -0.35
CA ILE A 69 -4.50 -5.21 -0.69
C ILE A 69 -4.85 -5.25 -2.16
N CYS A 70 -6.04 -4.75 -2.51
CA CYS A 70 -6.39 -4.47 -3.88
C CYS A 70 -6.13 -3.00 -4.21
N TRP A 71 -5.29 -2.74 -5.22
CA TRP A 71 -4.93 -1.39 -5.66
C TRP A 71 -6.17 -0.58 -6.05
N VAL A 72 -7.10 -1.20 -6.77
CA VAL A 72 -8.28 -0.51 -7.31
C VAL A 72 -9.25 -0.11 -6.19
N THR A 73 -9.50 -1.00 -5.23
CA THR A 73 -10.41 -0.70 -4.11
C THR A 73 -9.71 -0.01 -2.95
N ARG A 74 -8.38 0.11 -3.00
CA ARG A 74 -7.52 0.69 -1.96
C ARG A 74 -7.65 0.02 -0.58
N GLY A 75 -8.20 -1.19 -0.54
CA GLY A 75 -8.61 -1.87 0.69
C GLY A 75 -8.15 -3.32 0.77
N PRO A 76 -8.39 -3.99 1.91
CA PRO A 76 -8.03 -5.39 2.11
C PRO A 76 -8.65 -6.29 1.05
N ARG A 77 -7.89 -7.29 0.60
CA ARG A 77 -8.39 -8.32 -0.30
C ARG A 77 -9.38 -9.24 0.41
N TRP A 78 -9.07 -9.57 1.65
CA TRP A 78 -9.78 -10.54 2.48
C TRP A 78 -10.48 -9.87 3.65
N GLY A 79 -11.41 -10.61 4.27
CA GLY A 79 -12.05 -10.22 5.52
C GLY A 79 -11.08 -10.27 6.72
N PRO A 80 -11.59 -9.95 7.92
CA PRO A 80 -10.79 -9.81 9.14
C PRO A 80 -10.01 -11.08 9.54
N ALA A 81 -10.46 -12.27 9.14
CA ALA A 81 -9.75 -13.52 9.44
C ALA A 81 -8.54 -13.78 8.51
N GLY A 82 -8.25 -12.90 7.56
CA GLY A 82 -7.08 -12.98 6.69
C GLY A 82 -7.31 -13.80 5.43
N THR A 83 -6.24 -14.33 4.83
CA THR A 83 -6.26 -14.96 3.50
C THR A 83 -7.32 -16.04 3.38
N GLY A 84 -8.22 -15.90 2.39
CA GLY A 84 -9.33 -16.81 2.14
C GLY A 84 -10.63 -16.44 2.85
N ASP A 85 -10.62 -15.49 3.78
CA ASP A 85 -11.84 -14.97 4.39
C ASP A 85 -12.63 -14.12 3.39
N ILE A 86 -13.76 -14.66 2.93
CA ILE A 86 -14.65 -13.99 1.98
C ILE A 86 -15.81 -13.26 2.67
N SER A 87 -15.81 -13.15 4.00
CA SER A 87 -16.80 -12.36 4.76
C SER A 87 -16.67 -10.85 4.51
N GLY A 88 -15.52 -10.41 4.00
CA GLY A 88 -15.25 -9.02 3.64
C GLY A 88 -14.22 -8.89 2.52
N GLY A 89 -13.50 -7.76 2.51
CA GLY A 89 -12.50 -7.42 1.51
C GLY A 89 -13.07 -7.14 0.12
N CYS A 90 -12.20 -6.98 -0.88
CA CYS A 90 -12.63 -6.70 -2.25
C CYS A 90 -13.20 -7.92 -2.98
N ARG A 91 -12.94 -9.14 -2.47
CA ARG A 91 -13.42 -10.42 -3.03
C ARG A 91 -12.99 -10.66 -4.48
N CYS A 92 -11.91 -10.01 -4.93
CA CYS A 92 -11.40 -10.19 -6.29
C CYS A 92 -10.89 -11.62 -6.48
N GLY A 93 -11.41 -12.31 -7.50
CA GLY A 93 -11.10 -13.71 -7.82
C GLY A 93 -12.10 -14.72 -7.27
N VAL A 94 -12.97 -14.31 -6.34
CA VAL A 94 -13.99 -15.20 -5.79
C VAL A 94 -14.96 -15.58 -6.92
N ASN A 95 -15.11 -16.88 -7.18
CA ASN A 95 -15.88 -17.42 -8.30
C ASN A 95 -15.46 -16.88 -9.68
N GLY A 96 -14.17 -16.55 -9.87
CA GLY A 96 -13.64 -16.01 -11.12
C GLY A 96 -14.07 -14.58 -11.43
N ARG A 97 -14.62 -13.84 -10.45
CA ARG A 97 -15.12 -12.47 -10.64
C ARG A 97 -14.12 -11.44 -10.18
N LYS A 98 -13.95 -10.38 -10.99
CA LYS A 98 -13.19 -9.19 -10.61
C LYS A 98 -13.99 -8.37 -9.59
N CYS A 99 -13.29 -7.74 -8.65
CA CYS A 99 -13.91 -6.81 -7.70
C CYS A 99 -14.39 -5.51 -8.36
N HIS A 100 -13.74 -5.10 -9.45
CA HIS A 100 -14.01 -3.85 -10.17
C HIS A 100 -13.65 -4.01 -11.66
N PRO A 101 -14.35 -3.34 -12.61
CA PRO A 101 -14.04 -3.44 -14.05
C PRO A 101 -12.59 -3.08 -14.41
N GLN A 102 -12.00 -2.14 -13.69
CA GLN A 102 -10.61 -1.70 -13.90
C GLN A 102 -9.57 -2.62 -13.26
N CYS A 103 -9.98 -3.63 -12.48
CA CYS A 103 -9.04 -4.53 -11.84
C CYS A 103 -8.45 -5.50 -12.87
N SER A 104 -7.11 -5.51 -12.98
CA SER A 104 -6.38 -6.45 -13.83
C SER A 104 -6.39 -7.87 -13.27
N TYR A 105 -6.69 -8.05 -11.98
CA TYR A 105 -6.71 -9.34 -11.28
C TYR A 105 -5.42 -10.15 -11.54
N CYS A 106 -4.29 -9.64 -11.02
CA CYS A 106 -3.08 -10.44 -10.86
C CYS A 106 -3.15 -11.22 -9.54
N HIS A 107 -2.57 -12.42 -9.52
CA HIS A 107 -2.47 -13.27 -8.34
C HIS A 107 -1.08 -13.88 -8.26
#